data_AF-A0A929DBD5-F1
#
_entry.id   AF-A0A929DBD5-F1
#
_cell.length_a   1.000
_cell.length_b   1.000
_cell.length_c   1.000
_cell.angle_alpha   90.00
_cell.angle_beta   90.00
_cell.angle_gamma   90.00
#
_symmetry.space_group_name_H-M   'P 1'
#
loop_
_entity.id
_entity.type
_entity.pdbx_description
1 polymer ?
#
loop_
_entity_poly.entity_id
_entity_poly.type
_entity_poly.pdbx_seq_one_letter_code
_entity_poly.pdbx_strand_id
1 'polypeptide(L)'
;MTRPKSRRRAVERILGNESLTADLTDDAARLLLDWGLARAVAVVQQAEGLSQEELDAHITALRRAMRQVNKQAGEATPETQVKRVQDLLAEIELEQDTETETESGKSPRMETDVEYNLEIENS
;
A
#
# COMPACT_ATOMS: atom_id res chain seq x y z
N MET A 1 10.55 -17.78 -19.00
CA MET A 1 11.30 -16.51 -18.96
C MET A 1 10.43 -15.38 -19.50
N THR A 2 9.59 -14.75 -18.69
CA THR A 2 8.61 -13.74 -19.17
C THR A 2 8.27 -12.72 -18.09
N ARG A 3 9.21 -11.85 -17.66
CA ARG A 3 8.89 -10.81 -16.64
C ARG A 3 9.52 -9.40 -16.78
N PRO A 4 9.97 -8.88 -17.95
CA PRO A 4 10.31 -7.44 -18.06
C PRO A 4 9.17 -6.54 -18.56
N LYS A 5 8.22 -7.07 -19.35
CA LYS A 5 7.15 -6.26 -19.98
C LYS A 5 6.10 -5.74 -19.01
N SER A 6 5.74 -6.52 -17.98
CA SER A 6 4.73 -6.13 -16.99
C SER A 6 5.23 -5.03 -16.06
N ARG A 7 6.50 -5.13 -15.60
CA ARG A 7 7.15 -4.09 -14.78
C ARG A 7 7.17 -2.74 -15.48
N ARG A 8 7.60 -2.72 -16.75
CA ARG A 8 7.69 -1.49 -17.53
C ARG A 8 6.30 -0.88 -17.81
N ARG A 9 5.30 -1.70 -18.15
CA ARG A 9 3.92 -1.23 -18.31
C ARG A 9 3.31 -0.67 -17.03
N ALA A 10 3.59 -1.26 -15.87
CA ALA A 10 3.08 -0.76 -14.59
C ALA A 10 3.64 0.65 -14.29
N VAL A 11 4.94 0.84 -14.48
CA VAL A 11 5.62 2.14 -14.32
C VAL A 11 5.11 3.15 -15.34
N GLU A 12 5.04 2.80 -16.63
CA GLU A 12 4.51 3.68 -17.69
C GLU A 12 3.05 4.08 -17.42
N ARG A 13 2.23 3.18 -16.87
CA ARG A 13 0.82 3.45 -16.57
C ARG A 13 0.64 4.31 -15.31
N ILE A 14 1.65 4.42 -14.46
CA ILE A 14 1.67 5.37 -13.34
C ILE A 14 2.16 6.73 -13.84
N LEU A 15 3.30 6.76 -14.53
CA LEU A 15 3.92 8.00 -15.03
C LEU A 15 3.16 8.65 -16.18
N GLY A 16 2.40 7.89 -16.98
CA GLY A 16 1.68 8.38 -18.16
C GLY A 16 0.46 9.24 -17.86
N ASN A 17 0.31 9.75 -16.63
CA ASN A 17 -0.81 10.59 -16.27
C ASN A 17 -0.32 11.94 -15.74
N GLU A 18 -0.23 12.91 -16.64
CA GLU A 18 0.20 14.29 -16.39
C GLU A 18 -0.63 14.99 -15.31
N SER A 19 -1.87 14.52 -15.05
CA SER A 19 -2.71 15.04 -13.96
C SER A 19 -2.22 14.71 -12.55
N LEU A 20 -1.20 13.85 -12.40
CA LEU A 20 -0.69 13.43 -11.08
C LEU A 20 0.17 14.48 -10.39
N THR A 21 0.59 15.53 -11.11
CA THR A 21 1.45 16.59 -10.58
C THR A 21 0.98 17.98 -11.00
N ALA A 22 -0.23 18.10 -11.55
CA ALA A 22 -0.69 19.32 -12.22
C ALA A 22 -0.81 20.52 -11.28
N ASP A 23 -0.98 20.28 -9.98
CA ASP A 23 -1.18 21.33 -8.97
C ASP A 23 0.09 21.61 -8.15
N LEU A 24 1.20 20.95 -8.50
CA LEU A 24 2.46 21.02 -7.76
C LEU A 24 3.52 21.81 -8.54
N THR A 25 4.38 22.48 -7.79
CA THR A 25 5.67 22.97 -8.27
C THR A 25 6.55 21.81 -8.73
N ASP A 26 7.48 22.07 -9.64
CA ASP A 26 8.36 21.05 -10.21
C ASP A 26 9.11 20.23 -9.14
N ASP A 27 9.56 20.88 -8.07
CA ASP A 27 10.27 20.20 -6.97
C ASP A 27 9.34 19.29 -6.16
N ALA A 28 8.14 19.75 -5.84
CA ALA A 28 7.14 18.95 -5.11
C ALA A 28 6.61 17.79 -5.97
N ALA A 29 6.37 18.06 -7.27
CA ALA A 29 5.99 17.09 -8.27
C ALA A 29 7.04 15.97 -8.39
N ARG A 30 8.33 16.34 -8.47
CA ARG A 30 9.44 15.38 -8.56
C ARG A 30 9.48 14.46 -7.35
N LEU A 31 9.31 15.00 -6.15
CA LEU A 31 9.30 14.22 -4.92
C LEU A 31 8.16 13.19 -4.91
N LEU A 32 6.95 13.60 -5.31
CA LEU A 32 5.79 12.71 -5.41
C LEU A 32 6.02 11.61 -6.46
N LEU A 33 6.61 11.95 -7.61
CA LEU A 33 6.93 10.98 -8.67
C LEU A 33 7.99 9.98 -8.24
N ASP A 34 9.05 10.43 -7.56
CA ASP A 34 10.12 9.58 -7.04
C ASP A 34 9.55 8.57 -6.02
N TRP A 35 8.68 9.02 -5.12
CA TRP A 35 7.96 8.15 -4.20
C TRP A 35 7.05 7.13 -4.93
N GLY A 36 6.26 7.61 -5.90
CA GLY A 36 5.38 6.74 -6.69
C GLY A 36 6.14 5.67 -7.47
N LEU A 37 7.32 6.02 -8.00
CA LEU A 37 8.21 5.08 -8.68
C LEU A 37 8.76 4.03 -7.70
N ALA A 38 9.23 4.45 -6.53
CA ALA A 38 9.75 3.55 -5.50
C ALA A 38 8.66 2.54 -5.07
N ARG A 39 7.42 3.01 -4.83
CA ARG A 39 6.31 2.14 -4.43
C ARG A 39 5.88 1.20 -5.55
N ALA A 40 5.83 1.67 -6.80
CA ALA A 40 5.55 0.82 -7.96
C ALA A 40 6.57 -0.30 -8.12
N VAL A 41 7.86 0.02 -7.91
CA VAL A 41 8.95 -0.95 -7.95
C VAL A 41 8.82 -1.97 -6.81
N ALA A 42 8.46 -1.53 -5.60
CA ALA A 42 8.21 -2.43 -4.46
C ALA A 42 7.04 -3.39 -4.73
N VAL A 43 5.89 -2.88 -5.20
CA VAL A 43 4.72 -3.70 -5.56
C VAL A 43 5.09 -4.75 -6.61
N VAL A 44 5.84 -4.37 -7.65
CA VAL A 44 6.26 -5.32 -8.70
C VAL A 44 7.26 -6.37 -8.18
N GLN A 45 8.13 -6.01 -7.24
CA GLN A 45 9.02 -6.98 -6.59
C GLN A 45 8.25 -7.95 -5.69
N GLN A 46 7.25 -7.45 -4.96
CA GLN A 46 6.36 -8.27 -4.14
C GLN A 46 5.36 -9.09 -4.99
N ALA A 47 5.16 -8.72 -6.25
CA ALA A 47 4.28 -9.41 -7.18
C ALA A 47 4.80 -10.78 -7.67
N GLU A 48 5.91 -11.30 -7.14
CA GLU A 48 6.27 -12.71 -7.32
C GLU A 48 5.27 -13.62 -6.58
N GLY A 49 4.10 -13.83 -7.20
CA GLY A 49 3.01 -14.61 -6.64
C GLY A 49 1.63 -13.98 -6.81
N LEU A 50 1.58 -12.67 -7.09
CA LEU A 50 0.32 -11.96 -7.34
C LEU A 50 -0.20 -12.23 -8.74
N SER A 51 -1.52 -12.37 -8.84
CA SER A 51 -2.25 -12.32 -10.09
C SER A 51 -2.17 -10.94 -10.74
N GLN A 52 -2.43 -10.89 -12.05
CA GLN A 52 -2.47 -9.63 -12.79
C GLN A 52 -3.53 -8.67 -12.23
N GLU A 53 -4.66 -9.19 -11.73
CA GLU A 53 -5.75 -8.42 -11.15
C GLU A 53 -5.34 -7.77 -9.82
N GLU A 54 -4.67 -8.52 -8.95
CA GLU A 54 -4.11 -7.98 -7.69
C GLU A 54 -3.07 -6.89 -7.97
N LEU A 55 -2.18 -7.12 -8.94
CA LEU A 55 -1.23 -6.10 -9.37
C LEU A 55 -1.94 -4.84 -9.88
N ASP A 56 -2.97 -4.98 -10.72
CA ASP A 56 -3.75 -3.84 -11.21
C ASP A 56 -4.50 -3.11 -10.08
N ALA A 57 -4.95 -3.82 -9.05
CA ALA A 57 -5.56 -3.24 -7.85
C ALA A 57 -4.53 -2.41 -7.05
N HIS A 58 -3.34 -2.95 -6.77
CA HIS A 58 -2.27 -2.23 -6.08
C HIS A 58 -1.84 -0.97 -6.84
N ILE A 59 -1.69 -1.07 -8.16
CA ILE A 59 -1.33 0.07 -9.01
C ILE A 59 -2.46 1.12 -9.00
N THR A 60 -3.72 0.70 -8.95
CA THR A 60 -4.87 1.62 -8.85
C THR A 60 -4.92 2.33 -7.51
N ALA A 61 -4.66 1.61 -6.40
CA ALA A 61 -4.55 2.19 -5.08
C ALA A 61 -3.41 3.22 -5.00
N LEU A 62 -2.24 2.89 -5.54
CA LEU A 62 -1.09 3.80 -5.62
C LEU A 62 -1.44 5.09 -6.37
N ARG A 63 -2.11 4.99 -7.52
CA ARG A 63 -2.56 6.21 -8.24
C ARG A 63 -3.52 7.05 -7.42
N ARG A 64 -4.44 6.44 -6.67
CA ARG A 64 -5.39 7.17 -5.82
C ARG A 64 -4.66 7.92 -4.71
N ALA A 65 -3.68 7.27 -4.06
CA ALA A 65 -2.84 7.90 -3.06
C ALA A 65 -2.09 9.11 -3.63
N MET A 66 -1.40 8.94 -4.77
CA MET A 66 -0.68 10.05 -5.41
C MET A 66 -1.59 11.22 -5.78
N ARG A 67 -2.80 10.95 -6.29
CA ARG A 67 -3.78 12.01 -6.60
C ARG A 67 -4.23 12.75 -5.37
N GLN A 68 -4.45 12.05 -4.27
CA GLN A 68 -4.85 12.66 -3.01
C GLN A 68 -3.74 13.59 -2.48
N VAL A 69 -2.48 13.14 -2.53
CA VAL A 69 -1.32 13.95 -2.14
C VAL A 69 -1.18 15.17 -3.03
N ASN A 70 -1.25 15.01 -4.37
CA ASN A 70 -1.20 16.15 -5.30
C ASN A 70 -2.28 17.18 -4.98
N LYS A 71 -3.52 16.74 -4.76
CA LYS A 71 -4.62 17.65 -4.45
C LYS A 71 -4.40 18.40 -3.13
N GLN A 72 -4.05 17.68 -2.06
CA GLN A 72 -3.88 18.27 -0.73
C GLN A 72 -2.64 19.15 -0.62
N ALA A 73 -1.55 18.79 -1.31
CA ALA A 73 -0.35 19.63 -1.36
C ALA A 73 -0.51 20.80 -2.32
N GLY A 74 -1.29 20.66 -3.39
CA GLY A 74 -1.62 21.75 -4.33
C GLY A 74 -2.41 22.90 -3.70
N GLU A 75 -3.12 22.64 -2.60
CA GLU A 75 -3.81 23.68 -1.81
C GLU A 75 -2.83 24.56 -1.00
N ALA A 76 -1.58 24.12 -0.81
CA ALA A 76 -0.56 24.88 -0.10
C ALA A 76 0.17 25.89 -1.02
N THR A 77 0.82 26.89 -0.42
CA THR A 77 1.61 27.86 -1.19
C THR A 77 2.83 27.18 -1.83
N PRO A 78 3.30 27.61 -3.00
CA PRO A 78 4.43 27.00 -3.72
C PRO A 78 5.64 26.68 -2.83
N GLU A 79 6.01 27.59 -1.92
CA GLU A 79 7.17 27.47 -1.03
C GLU A 79 7.00 26.38 0.04
N THR A 80 5.76 25.99 0.33
CA THR A 80 5.42 25.00 1.36
C THR A 80 5.00 23.65 0.78
N GLN A 81 4.72 23.58 -0.52
CA GLN A 81 4.26 22.35 -1.17
C GLN A 81 5.23 21.17 -0.99
N VAL A 82 6.55 21.39 -1.11
CA VAL A 82 7.55 20.33 -0.93
C VAL A 82 7.43 19.69 0.46
N LYS A 83 7.38 20.51 1.51
CA LYS A 83 7.20 20.04 2.88
C LYS A 83 5.84 19.36 3.04
N ARG A 84 4.78 19.91 2.45
CA ARG A 84 3.44 19.33 2.54
C ARG A 84 3.36 17.96 1.89
N VAL A 85 3.99 17.75 0.73
CA VAL A 85 4.11 16.43 0.10
C VAL A 85 4.85 15.47 1.03
N GLN A 86 5.99 15.88 1.61
CA GLN A 86 6.74 15.03 2.55
C GLN A 86 5.89 14.60 3.75
N ASP A 87 5.18 15.53 4.39
CA ASP A 87 4.32 15.26 5.55
C ASP A 87 3.21 14.25 5.19
N LEU A 88 2.56 14.43 4.03
CA LEU A 88 1.47 13.55 3.57
C LEU A 88 1.97 12.16 3.17
N LEU A 89 3.16 12.06 2.58
CA LEU A 89 3.77 10.77 2.27
C LEU A 89 4.14 10.00 3.54
N ALA A 90 4.67 10.69 4.55
CA ALA A 90 4.97 10.08 5.84
C ALA A 90 3.69 9.57 6.54
N GLU A 91 2.58 10.31 6.46
CA GLU A 91 1.27 9.87 6.98
C GLU A 91 0.79 8.57 6.31
N ILE A 92 0.90 8.49 4.98
CA ILE A 92 0.54 7.27 4.23
C ILE A 92 1.42 6.08 4.63
N GLU A 93 2.71 6.30 4.83
CA GLU A 93 3.62 5.23 5.27
C GLU A 93 3.29 4.73 6.69
N LEU A 94 2.93 5.64 7.60
CA LEU A 94 2.51 5.29 8.96
C LEU A 94 1.19 4.50 8.99
N GLU A 95 0.23 4.84 8.14
CA GLU A 95 -1.05 4.11 8.07
C GLU A 95 -0.87 2.69 7.53
N GLN A 96 0.03 2.48 6.56
CA GLN A 96 0.28 1.18 5.95
C GLN A 96 0.98 0.18 6.90
N ASP A 97 1.73 0.65 7.89
CA ASP A 97 2.40 -0.22 8.86
C ASP A 97 1.45 -0.73 9.96
N THR A 98 0.36 -0.01 10.23
CA THR A 98 -0.60 -0.37 11.30
C THR A 98 -1.61 -1.48 10.93
N GLU A 99 -1.72 -1.87 9.66
CA GLU A 99 -2.62 -2.95 9.22
C GLU A 99 -2.01 -4.37 9.30
N THR A 100 -0.78 -4.53 9.80
CA THR A 100 -0.16 -5.87 9.97
C THR A 100 -0.23 -6.46 11.38
N GLU A 101 -0.85 -5.76 12.33
CA GLU A 101 -1.00 -6.20 13.72
C GLU A 101 -2.46 -6.25 14.19
N THR A 102 -3.38 -6.82 13.40
CA THR A 102 -4.61 -7.39 13.96
C THR A 102 -4.89 -8.80 13.41
N GLU A 103 -4.42 -9.78 14.20
CA GLU A 103 -5.15 -11.03 14.50
C GLU A 103 -5.28 -12.09 13.40
N SER A 104 -4.14 -12.63 12.97
CA SER A 104 -4.01 -14.09 12.82
C SER A 104 -3.94 -14.72 14.22
N GLY A 105 -5.09 -14.76 14.89
CA GLY A 105 -5.27 -15.31 16.23
C GLY A 105 -6.44 -16.29 16.23
N LYS A 106 -6.33 -17.36 15.44
CA LYS A 106 -7.27 -18.48 15.42
C LYS A 106 -7.28 -19.17 16.79
N SER A 107 -8.10 -18.67 17.70
CA SER A 107 -8.54 -19.38 18.91
C SER A 107 -9.94 -19.92 18.67
N PRO A 108 -10.13 -21.21 18.34
CA PRO A 108 -11.40 -21.86 18.55
C PRO A 108 -11.42 -22.31 20.01
N ARG A 109 -12.01 -21.52 20.90
CA ARG A 109 -12.33 -22.02 22.24
C ARG A 109 -13.54 -21.30 22.80
N MET A 110 -14.41 -22.12 23.42
CA MET A 110 -15.69 -21.85 24.07
C MET A 110 -16.86 -22.20 23.14
N GLU A 111 -17.73 -23.17 23.41
CA GLU A 111 -18.02 -24.13 24.48
C GLU A 111 -18.69 -25.32 23.73
N THR A 112 -18.65 -26.58 24.15
CA THR A 112 -19.43 -27.11 25.27
C THR A 112 -19.07 -28.58 25.53
N ASP A 113 -19.16 -28.95 26.81
CA ASP A 113 -19.57 -30.26 27.35
C ASP A 113 -18.91 -31.53 26.82
N VAL A 114 -17.88 -32.01 27.54
CA VAL A 114 -17.71 -33.46 27.75
C VAL A 114 -17.44 -33.71 29.23
N GLU A 115 -18.33 -34.51 29.79
CA GLU A 115 -18.45 -34.92 31.18
C GLU A 115 -17.13 -35.37 31.82
N TYR A 116 -16.93 -34.91 33.05
CA TYR A 116 -16.18 -35.65 34.06
C TYR A 116 -16.85 -37.01 34.25
N ASN A 117 -16.16 -38.11 33.93
CA ASN A 117 -16.27 -39.38 34.65
C ASN A 117 -15.01 -40.21 34.40
N LEU A 118 -14.03 -40.04 35.29
CA LEU A 118 -12.86 -40.89 35.41
C LEU A 118 -13.08 -41.80 36.62
N GLU A 119 -13.79 -42.91 36.42
CA GLU A 119 -13.68 -44.08 37.29
C GLU A 119 -13.45 -45.29 36.38
N ILE A 120 -12.17 -45.53 36.07
CA ILE A 120 -11.70 -46.88 35.76
C ILE A 120 -10.87 -47.34 36.94
N GLU A 121 -11.43 -48.34 37.58
CA GLU A 121 -10.90 -49.20 38.63
C GLU A 121 -9.45 -49.64 38.36
N ASN A 122 -8.65 -49.70 39.42
CA ASN A 122 -7.47 -50.57 39.46
C ASN A 122 -7.13 -50.93 40.91
N SER A 123 -7.74 -52.01 41.42
CA SER A 123 -7.10 -53.16 42.10
C SER A 123 -8.11 -53.94 42.91
#